data_AF-A0A7X7J062-F1
#
_entry.id   AF-A0A7X7J062-F1
#
_cell.length_a   1.000
_cell.length_b   1.000
_cell.length_c   1.000
_cell.angle_alpha   90.00
_cell.angle_beta   90.00
_cell.angle_gamma   90.00
#
_symmetry.space_group_name_H-M   'P 1'
#
loop_
_entity.id
_entity.type
_entity.pdbx_description
1 polymer ?
#
loop_
_entity_poly.entity_id
_entity_poly.type
_entity_poly.pdbx_seq_one_letter_code
_entity_poly.pdbx_strand_id
1 'polypeptide(L)'
;MRLRPAYTLIEMVLSMAITTVLIGGMASSLVIASRAADTSADPAARTVQARQAIDQVTADLTHATALTAQSSSGVTFLVPDRDGNGTLETISYDWSLGNGSVLTRDCNGTGAATILDNVDFFSLAWVARPNVVPAPVEEEGADLFEYDDPQGGSTSNYYVSSTEWRAQYFKPDLPANTISWGIESVDLVIDRVNKGRTVLFEIRSATPRQSPTSTVLGVVSASSTSLPAVTSWVQVKFSGVTGLDPSSGACLVVRQASGTAGAEIRVHSSGLNMPRHSHFMTSNDSGATWTVPGHTLDLLIRVTGAYTTQGAAQ
;
A
#
# COMPACT_ATOMS: atom_id res chain seq x y z
N MET A 1 -105.61 41.12 -9.35
CA MET A 1 -104.71 40.55 -8.33
C MET A 1 -105.02 39.05 -8.25
N ARG A 2 -104.22 38.19 -8.91
CA ARG A 2 -104.45 36.74 -8.93
C ARG A 2 -103.80 36.13 -7.67
N LEU A 3 -104.61 35.57 -6.78
CA LEU A 3 -104.15 34.80 -5.63
C LEU A 3 -103.44 33.55 -6.16
N ARG A 4 -102.14 33.41 -5.82
CA ARG A 4 -101.36 32.22 -6.12
C ARG A 4 -101.77 31.12 -5.13
N PRO A 5 -102.06 29.89 -5.58
CA PRO A 5 -102.39 28.80 -4.66
C PRO A 5 -101.17 28.49 -3.77
N ALA A 6 -101.42 28.36 -2.47
CA ALA A 6 -100.43 27.91 -1.50
C ALA A 6 -100.27 26.38 -1.60
N TYR A 7 -99.02 25.90 -1.49
CA TYR A 7 -98.69 24.48 -1.56
C TYR A 7 -99.38 23.69 -0.46
N THR A 8 -99.82 22.48 -0.80
CA THR A 8 -100.45 21.56 0.14
C THR A 8 -99.39 20.92 1.05
N LEU A 9 -99.77 20.58 2.29
CA LEU A 9 -98.87 19.89 3.25
C LEU A 9 -98.24 18.63 2.66
N ILE A 10 -98.97 17.92 1.80
CA ILE A 10 -98.48 16.70 1.14
C ILE A 10 -97.40 16.99 0.09
N GLU A 11 -97.47 18.11 -0.62
CA GLU A 11 -96.42 18.53 -1.57
C GLU A 11 -95.13 18.92 -0.84
N MET A 12 -95.21 19.53 0.35
CA MET A 12 -94.04 19.85 1.17
C MET A 12 -93.35 18.58 1.68
N VAL A 13 -94.12 17.60 2.17
CA VAL A 13 -93.57 16.31 2.63
C VAL A 13 -92.94 15.53 1.48
N LEU A 14 -93.60 15.49 0.31
CA LEU A 14 -93.04 14.84 -0.88
C LEU A 14 -91.76 15.53 -1.33
N SER A 15 -91.73 16.87 -1.33
CA SER A 15 -90.55 17.64 -1.71
C SER A 15 -89.38 17.37 -0.77
N MET A 16 -89.62 17.36 0.56
CA MET A 16 -88.60 17.03 1.54
C MET A 16 -88.06 15.60 1.38
N ALA A 17 -88.92 14.62 1.10
CA ALA A 17 -88.52 13.24 0.86
C ALA A 17 -87.68 13.09 -0.43
N ILE A 18 -88.02 13.83 -1.48
CA ILE A 18 -87.23 13.83 -2.72
C ILE A 18 -85.87 14.51 -2.49
N THR A 19 -85.83 15.63 -1.75
CA THR A 19 -84.59 16.34 -1.45
C THR A 19 -83.63 15.51 -0.61
N THR A 20 -84.11 14.74 0.38
CA THR A 20 -83.23 13.87 1.19
C THR A 20 -82.64 12.73 0.38
N VAL A 21 -83.40 12.13 -0.54
CA VAL A 21 -82.88 11.10 -1.46
C VAL A 21 -81.82 11.70 -2.40
N LEU A 22 -82.06 12.90 -2.93
CA LEU A 22 -81.09 13.59 -3.79
C LEU A 22 -79.80 13.94 -3.05
N ILE A 23 -79.89 14.50 -1.84
CA ILE A 23 -78.72 14.84 -1.02
C ILE A 23 -77.95 13.58 -0.62
N GLY A 24 -78.65 12.50 -0.25
CA GLY A 24 -78.01 11.21 0.05
C GLY A 24 -77.28 10.60 -1.15
N GLY A 25 -77.88 10.69 -2.33
CA GLY A 25 -77.25 10.26 -3.58
C GLY A 25 -76.02 11.10 -3.95
N MET A 26 -76.10 12.42 -3.80
CA MET A 26 -74.98 13.34 -4.04
C MET A 26 -73.84 13.17 -3.02
N ALA A 27 -74.17 12.93 -1.75
CA ALA A 27 -73.15 12.65 -0.74
C ALA A 27 -72.41 11.33 -1.06
N SER A 28 -73.14 10.32 -1.51
CA SER A 28 -72.56 9.03 -1.91
C SER A 28 -71.68 9.14 -3.15
N SER A 29 -72.11 9.90 -4.17
CA SER A 29 -71.29 10.13 -5.38
C SER A 29 -70.03 10.93 -5.06
N LEU A 30 -70.08 11.88 -4.13
CA LEU A 30 -68.90 12.62 -3.69
C LEU A 30 -67.87 11.72 -3.00
N VAL A 31 -68.31 10.76 -2.18
CA VAL A 31 -67.42 9.80 -1.50
C VAL A 31 -66.77 8.82 -2.49
N ILE A 32 -67.51 8.39 -3.52
CA ILE A 32 -66.95 7.54 -4.58
C ILE A 32 -65.96 8.34 -5.42
N ALA A 33 -66.29 9.58 -5.79
CA ALA A 33 -65.39 10.47 -6.52
C ALA A 33 -64.12 10.79 -5.72
N SER A 34 -64.22 11.01 -4.40
CA SER A 34 -63.05 11.28 -3.56
C SER A 34 -62.15 10.05 -3.41
N ARG A 35 -62.71 8.84 -3.34
CA ARG A 35 -61.91 7.60 -3.32
C ARG A 35 -61.27 7.28 -4.66
N ALA A 36 -61.92 7.63 -5.77
CA ALA A 36 -61.35 7.47 -7.10
C ALA A 36 -60.25 8.51 -7.41
N ALA A 37 -60.36 9.70 -6.80
CA ALA A 37 -59.34 10.76 -6.89
C ALA A 37 -58.14 10.55 -5.94
N ASP A 38 -58.21 9.58 -5.02
CA ASP A 38 -57.10 9.23 -4.14
C ASP A 38 -56.01 8.48 -4.93
N THR A 39 -55.10 9.24 -5.52
CA THR A 39 -53.97 8.77 -6.34
C THR A 39 -52.82 8.19 -5.51
N SER A 40 -52.94 8.14 -4.18
CA SER A 40 -51.93 7.56 -3.29
C SER A 40 -51.62 6.07 -3.59
N ALA A 41 -52.48 5.40 -4.34
CA ALA A 41 -52.30 4.02 -4.80
C ALA A 41 -51.99 3.89 -6.30
N ASP A 42 -51.81 4.97 -7.07
CA ASP A 42 -51.64 4.90 -8.54
C ASP A 42 -50.40 4.08 -8.93
N PRO A 43 -50.56 2.92 -9.59
CA PRO A 43 -49.43 2.10 -10.05
C PRO A 43 -48.53 2.82 -11.05
N ALA A 44 -49.06 3.77 -11.83
CA ALA A 44 -48.27 4.53 -12.80
C ALA A 44 -47.29 5.48 -12.10
N ALA A 45 -47.74 6.18 -11.05
CA ALA A 45 -46.90 7.07 -10.25
C ALA A 45 -45.74 6.29 -9.57
N ARG A 46 -46.03 5.12 -9.00
CA ARG A 46 -45.01 4.25 -8.38
C ARG A 46 -43.97 3.77 -9.39
N THR A 47 -44.39 3.45 -10.61
CA THR A 47 -43.48 3.05 -11.69
C THR A 47 -42.53 4.18 -12.09
N VAL A 48 -43.01 5.43 -12.12
CA VAL A 48 -42.17 6.59 -12.43
C VAL A 48 -41.14 6.83 -11.31
N GLN A 49 -41.55 6.77 -10.05
CA GLN A 49 -40.63 6.92 -8.90
C GLN A 49 -39.53 5.85 -8.89
N ALA A 50 -39.89 4.58 -9.14
CA ALA A 50 -38.91 3.50 -9.20
C ALA A 50 -37.88 3.71 -10.33
N ARG A 51 -38.31 4.21 -11.50
CA ARG A 51 -37.39 4.54 -12.60
C ARG A 51 -36.45 5.67 -12.24
N GLN A 52 -36.96 6.73 -11.63
CA GLN A 52 -36.13 7.86 -11.19
C GLN A 52 -35.06 7.42 -10.18
N ALA A 53 -35.41 6.54 -9.24
CA ALA A 53 -34.45 5.98 -8.28
C ALA A 53 -33.36 5.15 -8.98
N ILE A 54 -33.73 4.31 -9.96
CA ILE A 54 -32.76 3.51 -10.73
C ILE A 54 -31.85 4.40 -11.57
N ASP A 55 -32.41 5.40 -12.24
CA ASP A 55 -31.63 6.36 -13.05
C ASP A 55 -30.63 7.11 -12.18
N GLN A 56 -31.03 7.52 -10.97
CA GLN A 56 -30.15 8.19 -10.01
C GLN A 56 -29.00 7.27 -9.54
N VAL A 57 -29.31 6.04 -9.13
CA VAL A 57 -28.29 5.05 -8.71
C VAL A 57 -27.32 4.76 -9.87
N THR A 58 -27.84 4.59 -11.08
CA THR A 58 -27.05 4.30 -12.27
C THR A 58 -26.15 5.47 -12.65
N ALA A 59 -26.66 6.71 -12.61
CA ALA A 59 -25.88 7.91 -12.90
C ALA A 59 -24.72 8.05 -11.91
N ASP A 60 -24.96 7.81 -10.63
CA ASP A 60 -23.92 7.89 -9.61
C ASP A 60 -22.86 6.80 -9.79
N LEU A 61 -23.27 5.54 -9.98
CA LEU A 61 -22.35 4.42 -10.19
C LEU A 61 -21.55 4.55 -11.50
N THR A 62 -22.11 5.16 -12.54
CA THR A 62 -21.40 5.42 -13.81
C THR A 62 -20.22 6.36 -13.63
N HIS A 63 -20.31 7.28 -12.67
CA HIS A 63 -19.24 8.22 -12.34
C HIS A 63 -18.40 7.78 -11.15
N ALA A 64 -18.56 6.56 -10.64
CA ALA A 64 -17.77 6.06 -9.53
C ALA A 64 -16.31 5.86 -9.95
N THR A 65 -15.38 6.44 -9.19
CA THR A 65 -13.92 6.30 -9.40
C THR A 65 -13.30 5.29 -8.44
N ALA A 66 -13.91 5.06 -7.28
CA ALA A 66 -13.46 4.07 -6.31
C ALA A 66 -14.64 3.54 -5.48
N LEU A 67 -14.65 2.24 -5.22
CA LEU A 67 -15.56 1.60 -4.26
C LEU A 67 -14.88 1.56 -2.89
N THR A 68 -15.49 2.15 -1.86
CA THR A 68 -14.88 2.26 -0.51
C THR A 68 -15.53 1.32 0.50
N ALA A 69 -16.81 0.98 0.33
CA ALA A 69 -17.50 -0.02 1.13
C ALA A 69 -18.59 -0.73 0.32
N GLN A 70 -18.81 -2.01 0.62
CA GLN A 70 -19.87 -2.81 0.02
C GLN A 70 -20.41 -3.80 1.05
N SER A 71 -21.73 -3.95 1.09
CA SER A 71 -22.41 -4.99 1.87
C SER A 71 -23.61 -5.55 1.09
N SER A 72 -24.40 -6.41 1.72
CA SER A 72 -25.66 -6.91 1.16
C SER A 72 -26.79 -5.87 1.13
N SER A 73 -26.64 -4.77 1.88
CA SER A 73 -27.68 -3.76 2.10
C SER A 73 -27.18 -2.33 1.94
N GLY A 74 -26.00 -2.14 1.37
CA GLY A 74 -25.43 -0.82 1.19
C GLY A 74 -24.15 -0.83 0.37
N VAL A 75 -23.85 0.33 -0.22
CA VAL A 75 -22.63 0.59 -0.97
C VAL A 75 -22.18 2.04 -0.75
N THR A 76 -20.87 2.23 -0.58
CA THR A 76 -20.24 3.55 -0.56
C THR A 76 -19.15 3.61 -1.62
N PHE A 77 -19.12 4.71 -2.36
CA PHE A 77 -18.13 4.96 -3.41
C PHE A 77 -17.82 6.44 -3.54
N LEU A 78 -16.71 6.72 -4.22
CA LEU A 78 -16.26 8.06 -4.56
C LEU A 78 -16.68 8.42 -5.98
N VAL A 79 -17.08 9.67 -6.19
CA VAL A 79 -17.30 10.27 -7.51
C VAL A 79 -16.46 11.54 -7.66
N PRO A 80 -16.16 11.99 -8.89
CA PRO A 80 -15.51 13.28 -9.12
C PRO A 80 -16.28 14.41 -8.44
N ASP A 81 -15.53 15.45 -8.07
CA ASP A 81 -16.08 16.70 -7.54
C ASP A 81 -17.16 17.29 -8.47
N ARG A 82 -18.41 17.40 -7.99
CA ARG A 82 -19.54 17.95 -8.75
C ARG A 82 -19.96 19.32 -8.24
N ASP A 83 -19.68 19.65 -6.99
CA ASP A 83 -19.98 20.94 -6.38
C ASP A 83 -18.86 21.99 -6.58
N GLY A 84 -17.70 21.57 -7.09
CA GLY A 84 -16.57 22.43 -7.46
C GLY A 84 -15.68 22.85 -6.29
N ASN A 85 -15.72 22.12 -5.17
CA ASN A 85 -14.97 22.45 -3.96
C ASN A 85 -13.52 21.89 -3.92
N GLY A 86 -13.12 21.12 -4.94
CA GLY A 86 -11.79 20.51 -5.07
C GLY A 86 -11.63 19.16 -4.37
N THR A 87 -12.70 18.56 -3.84
CA THR A 87 -12.68 17.25 -3.15
C THR A 87 -13.61 16.25 -3.83
N LEU A 88 -13.19 14.97 -3.86
CA LEU A 88 -14.07 13.91 -4.34
C LEU A 88 -15.27 13.76 -3.42
N GLU A 89 -16.45 13.55 -4.00
CA GLU A 89 -17.67 13.34 -3.23
C GLU A 89 -17.80 11.87 -2.84
N THR A 90 -18.26 11.64 -1.61
CA THR A 90 -18.60 10.30 -1.11
C THR A 90 -20.11 10.12 -1.19
N ILE A 91 -20.55 9.12 -1.96
CA ILE A 91 -21.96 8.77 -2.06
C ILE A 91 -22.16 7.41 -1.38
N SER A 92 -23.10 7.38 -0.45
CA SER A 92 -23.56 6.16 0.21
C SER A 92 -25.01 5.87 -0.17
N TYR A 93 -25.27 4.64 -0.57
CA TYR A 93 -26.61 4.10 -0.72
C TYR A 93 -26.81 3.01 0.31
N ASP A 94 -27.95 3.07 0.99
CA ASP A 94 -28.37 2.06 1.97
C ASP A 94 -29.81 1.67 1.69
N TRP A 95 -30.10 0.38 1.78
CA TRP A 95 -31.46 -0.13 1.61
C TRP A 95 -31.83 -1.13 2.70
N SER A 96 -33.07 -1.01 3.18
CA SER A 96 -33.70 -1.99 4.06
C SER A 96 -34.70 -2.84 3.28
N LEU A 97 -34.99 -4.04 3.78
CA LEU A 97 -35.99 -4.97 3.20
C LEU A 97 -37.03 -5.32 4.28
N GLY A 98 -38.32 -5.42 3.91
CA GLY A 98 -39.45 -5.58 4.85
C GLY A 98 -40.50 -4.43 4.84
N ASN A 99 -41.39 -4.41 5.84
CA ASN A 99 -42.43 -3.38 5.95
C ASN A 99 -41.82 -2.01 6.30
N GLY A 100 -42.13 -0.97 5.52
CA GLY A 100 -41.54 0.36 5.69
C GLY A 100 -40.11 0.49 5.13
N SER A 101 -39.73 -0.41 4.22
CA SER A 101 -38.41 -0.39 3.60
C SER A 101 -38.17 0.83 2.75
N VAL A 102 -36.98 1.40 2.89
CA VAL A 102 -36.55 2.57 2.16
C VAL A 102 -35.20 2.31 1.50
N LEU A 103 -35.01 2.91 0.32
CA LEU A 103 -33.72 3.13 -0.30
C LEU A 103 -33.34 4.59 -0.02
N THR A 104 -32.20 4.79 0.62
CA THR A 104 -31.68 6.11 0.97
C THR A 104 -30.36 6.39 0.25
N ARG A 105 -30.11 7.67 0.01
CA ARG A 105 -28.87 8.20 -0.55
C ARG A 105 -28.33 9.28 0.38
N ASP A 106 -27.06 9.17 0.76
CA ASP A 106 -26.33 10.21 1.48
C ASP A 106 -25.18 10.71 0.61
N CYS A 107 -24.96 12.02 0.62
CA CYS A 107 -23.86 12.68 -0.07
C CYS A 107 -22.99 13.40 0.96
N ASN A 108 -21.71 13.03 1.02
CA ASN A 108 -20.72 13.64 1.92
C ASN A 108 -21.11 13.62 3.41
N GLY A 109 -21.96 12.67 3.83
CA GLY A 109 -22.42 12.57 5.21
C GLY A 109 -23.35 13.70 5.64
N THR A 110 -24.00 14.38 4.69
CA THR A 110 -24.90 15.51 4.96
C THR A 110 -26.29 15.08 5.43
N GLY A 111 -26.60 13.79 5.30
CA GLY A 111 -27.82 13.16 5.78
C GLY A 111 -28.46 12.27 4.73
N ALA A 112 -28.90 11.09 5.16
CA ALA A 112 -29.57 10.13 4.29
C ALA A 112 -30.94 10.64 3.84
N ALA A 113 -31.09 10.91 2.54
CA ALA A 113 -32.34 11.27 1.91
C ALA A 113 -33.03 10.02 1.34
N THR A 114 -34.32 9.83 1.63
CA THR A 114 -35.10 8.75 1.02
C THR A 114 -35.34 9.03 -0.45
N ILE A 115 -34.92 8.09 -1.30
CA ILE A 115 -35.11 8.17 -2.76
C ILE A 115 -36.22 7.25 -3.25
N LEU A 116 -36.55 6.20 -2.49
CA LEU A 116 -37.67 5.31 -2.78
C LEU A 116 -38.20 4.67 -1.49
N ASP A 117 -39.52 4.73 -1.30
CA ASP A 117 -40.25 4.08 -0.20
C ASP A 117 -40.87 2.75 -0.65
N ASN A 118 -41.19 1.89 0.33
CA ASN A 118 -41.83 0.58 0.14
C ASN A 118 -41.06 -0.32 -0.84
N VAL A 119 -39.75 -0.41 -0.63
CA VAL A 119 -38.88 -1.26 -1.45
C VAL A 119 -39.03 -2.73 -1.06
N ASP A 120 -39.74 -3.51 -1.89
CA ASP A 120 -39.90 -4.96 -1.66
C ASP A 120 -38.60 -5.73 -1.91
N PHE A 121 -37.86 -5.34 -2.96
CA PHE A 121 -36.61 -5.99 -3.36
C PHE A 121 -35.67 -5.02 -4.07
N PHE A 122 -34.40 -5.02 -3.68
CA PHE A 122 -33.32 -4.31 -4.36
C PHE A 122 -31.99 -5.06 -4.15
N SER A 123 -31.18 -5.17 -5.21
CA SER A 123 -29.86 -5.78 -5.13
C SER A 123 -28.92 -5.22 -6.19
N LEU A 124 -27.62 -5.21 -5.86
CA LEU A 124 -26.55 -4.89 -6.79
C LEU A 124 -25.66 -6.12 -6.95
N ALA A 125 -25.40 -6.51 -8.21
CA ALA A 125 -24.50 -7.60 -8.55
C ALA A 125 -23.11 -7.04 -8.89
N TRP A 126 -22.08 -7.64 -8.30
CA TRP A 126 -20.70 -7.16 -8.40
C TRP A 126 -19.85 -8.11 -9.23
N VAL A 127 -19.09 -7.55 -10.18
CA VAL A 127 -18.09 -8.29 -10.95
C VAL A 127 -16.71 -7.79 -10.53
N ALA A 128 -16.05 -8.54 -9.65
CA ALA A 128 -14.68 -8.23 -9.25
C ALA A 128 -13.70 -8.78 -10.30
N ARG A 129 -12.73 -7.95 -10.70
CA ARG A 129 -11.53 -8.40 -11.41
C ARG A 129 -10.37 -8.40 -10.42
N PRO A 130 -9.78 -9.55 -10.09
CA PRO A 130 -8.60 -9.55 -9.23
C PRO A 130 -7.48 -8.81 -9.97
N ASN A 131 -6.95 -7.75 -9.36
CA ASN A 131 -5.64 -7.26 -9.74
C ASN A 131 -4.64 -8.33 -9.27
N VAL A 132 -4.25 -9.21 -10.19
CA VAL A 132 -3.20 -10.19 -9.90
C VAL A 132 -1.88 -9.41 -9.95
N VAL A 133 -1.47 -8.84 -8.82
CA VAL A 133 -0.07 -8.44 -8.67
C VAL A 133 0.71 -9.75 -8.62
N PRO A 134 1.66 -9.97 -9.56
CA PRO A 134 2.47 -11.17 -9.55
C PRO A 134 3.15 -11.32 -8.19
N ALA A 135 3.16 -12.55 -7.65
CA ALA A 135 3.85 -12.81 -6.41
C ALA A 135 5.33 -12.42 -6.55
N PRO A 136 5.95 -11.84 -5.49
CA PRO A 136 7.38 -11.59 -5.51
C PRO A 136 8.15 -12.89 -5.77
N VAL A 137 9.20 -12.79 -6.58
CA VAL A 137 10.10 -13.91 -6.91
C VAL A 137 11.41 -13.66 -6.19
N GLU A 138 11.83 -14.61 -5.37
CA GLU A 138 13.12 -14.59 -4.67
C GLU A 138 14.16 -15.41 -5.42
N GLU A 139 15.33 -14.82 -5.61
CA GLU A 139 16.52 -15.48 -6.14
C GLU A 139 17.56 -15.58 -5.02
N GLU A 140 17.82 -16.80 -4.55
CA GLU A 140 18.82 -17.10 -3.52
C GLU A 140 20.20 -17.39 -4.14
N GLY A 141 21.27 -17.11 -3.38
CA GLY A 141 22.64 -17.40 -3.81
C GLY A 141 23.13 -16.59 -5.02
N ALA A 142 22.51 -15.44 -5.29
CA ALA A 142 22.92 -14.51 -6.33
C ALA A 142 24.29 -13.88 -6.02
N ASP A 143 25.11 -13.70 -7.06
CA ASP A 143 26.32 -12.90 -6.97
C ASP A 143 25.94 -11.42 -7.01
N LEU A 144 26.06 -10.74 -5.87
CA LEU A 144 25.61 -9.37 -5.69
C LEU A 144 26.72 -8.36 -6.01
N PHE A 145 27.97 -8.72 -5.75
CA PHE A 145 29.11 -7.85 -5.97
C PHE A 145 30.41 -8.63 -5.96
N GLU A 146 31.26 -8.42 -6.97
CA GLU A 146 32.57 -9.07 -7.07
C GLU A 146 33.68 -8.07 -7.42
N TYR A 147 34.81 -8.22 -6.74
CA TYR A 147 36.08 -7.62 -7.10
C TYR A 147 37.26 -8.52 -6.72
N ASP A 148 37.86 -9.19 -7.71
CA ASP A 148 38.87 -10.24 -7.49
C ASP A 148 40.13 -10.18 -8.39
N ASP A 149 40.05 -9.61 -9.61
CA ASP A 149 41.16 -9.51 -10.57
C ASP A 149 41.63 -8.06 -10.84
N PRO A 150 42.55 -7.55 -10.01
CA PRO A 150 43.07 -6.20 -10.18
C PRO A 150 44.11 -6.10 -11.32
N GLN A 151 43.67 -5.83 -12.55
CA GLN A 151 44.61 -5.49 -13.62
C GLN A 151 45.24 -4.10 -13.43
N GLY A 152 46.57 -4.07 -13.45
CA GLY A 152 47.36 -2.83 -13.59
C GLY A 152 47.57 -2.01 -12.32
N GLY A 153 47.12 -2.47 -11.14
CA GLY A 153 47.32 -1.74 -9.89
C GLY A 153 48.27 -2.43 -8.89
N SER A 154 48.34 -1.87 -7.69
CA SER A 154 49.22 -2.34 -6.60
C SER A 154 48.42 -2.78 -5.39
N THR A 155 48.88 -3.82 -4.69
CA THR A 155 48.24 -4.28 -3.45
C THR A 155 48.94 -3.67 -2.23
N SER A 156 48.17 -3.48 -1.16
CA SER A 156 48.64 -2.98 0.14
C SER A 156 47.92 -3.72 1.26
N ASN A 157 48.60 -3.89 2.38
CA ASN A 157 48.02 -4.55 3.56
C ASN A 157 47.64 -3.51 4.61
N TYR A 158 46.48 -3.69 5.23
CA TYR A 158 45.99 -2.83 6.29
C TYR A 158 45.66 -3.63 7.54
N TYR A 159 46.28 -3.28 8.65
CA TYR A 159 46.01 -3.90 9.95
C TYR A 159 44.59 -3.60 10.43
N VAL A 160 43.98 -4.58 11.10
CA VAL A 160 42.70 -4.45 11.78
C VAL A 160 42.93 -4.55 13.28
N SER A 161 42.64 -3.48 14.01
CA SER A 161 42.79 -3.43 15.47
C SER A 161 41.52 -2.89 16.14
N SER A 162 41.57 -2.64 17.45
CA SER A 162 40.42 -2.11 18.20
C SER A 162 40.13 -0.64 17.90
N THR A 163 41.14 0.13 17.46
CA THR A 163 40.99 1.53 17.05
C THR A 163 41.06 1.70 15.53
N GLU A 164 41.74 0.80 14.84
CA GLU A 164 41.92 0.85 13.39
C GLU A 164 40.98 -0.11 12.68
N TRP A 165 39.87 0.41 12.15
CA TRP A 165 38.85 -0.37 11.48
C TRP A 165 38.95 -0.19 9.97
N ARG A 166 38.49 -1.20 9.24
CA ARG A 166 38.50 -1.22 7.78
C ARG A 166 37.08 -1.44 7.29
N ALA A 167 36.69 -0.69 6.27
CA ALA A 167 35.37 -0.81 5.70
C ALA A 167 35.41 -0.82 4.18
N GLN A 168 34.46 -1.52 3.59
CA GLN A 168 34.18 -1.52 2.17
C GLN A 168 32.70 -1.22 1.98
N TYR A 169 32.40 -0.09 1.35
CA TYR A 169 31.07 0.13 0.80
C TYR A 169 30.94 -0.62 -0.52
N PHE A 170 29.78 -1.22 -0.74
CA PHE A 170 29.39 -1.78 -2.03
C PHE A 170 27.90 -1.57 -2.23
N LYS A 171 27.51 -1.43 -3.49
CA LYS A 171 26.11 -1.43 -3.91
C LYS A 171 25.95 -2.41 -5.08
N PRO A 172 25.13 -3.46 -4.93
CA PRO A 172 24.85 -4.40 -6.01
C PRO A 172 24.14 -3.74 -7.20
N ASP A 173 24.45 -4.18 -8.42
CA ASP A 173 23.73 -3.82 -9.64
C ASP A 173 22.52 -4.75 -9.81
N LEU A 174 21.42 -4.45 -9.11
CA LEU A 174 20.21 -5.28 -9.06
C LEU A 174 19.26 -5.02 -10.24
N PRO A 175 18.43 -6.00 -10.65
CA PRO A 175 17.36 -5.77 -11.61
C PRO A 175 16.43 -4.62 -11.20
N ALA A 176 15.93 -3.85 -12.17
CA ALA A 176 15.15 -2.64 -11.91
C ALA A 176 13.84 -2.87 -11.13
N ASN A 177 13.29 -4.09 -11.20
CA ASN A 177 12.09 -4.51 -10.47
C ASN A 177 12.40 -5.16 -9.10
N THR A 178 13.64 -5.05 -8.61
CA THR A 178 14.00 -5.53 -7.27
C THR A 178 13.28 -4.68 -6.22
N ILE A 179 12.66 -5.34 -5.23
CA ILE A 179 11.96 -4.70 -4.11
C ILE A 179 12.76 -4.81 -2.80
N SER A 180 13.62 -5.82 -2.67
CA SER A 180 14.50 -5.99 -1.53
C SER A 180 15.68 -6.91 -1.87
N TRP A 181 16.75 -6.80 -1.10
CA TRP A 181 17.88 -7.73 -1.17
C TRP A 181 18.44 -8.06 0.22
N GLY A 182 19.34 -9.03 0.29
CA GLY A 182 19.96 -9.51 1.52
C GLY A 182 21.34 -10.09 1.26
N ILE A 183 22.12 -10.28 2.33
CA ILE A 183 23.50 -10.79 2.27
C ILE A 183 23.59 -12.10 3.04
N GLU A 184 24.08 -13.14 2.37
CA GLU A 184 24.28 -14.47 2.96
C GLU A 184 25.75 -14.72 3.30
N SER A 185 26.67 -14.30 2.44
CA SER A 185 28.09 -14.43 2.69
C SER A 185 28.93 -13.36 2.02
N VAL A 186 30.06 -13.07 2.64
CA VAL A 186 31.11 -12.24 2.06
C VAL A 186 32.42 -13.02 2.09
N ASP A 187 33.01 -13.22 0.93
CA ASP A 187 34.39 -13.69 0.82
C ASP A 187 35.30 -12.48 0.78
N LEU A 188 36.38 -12.49 1.56
CA LEU A 188 37.39 -11.43 1.53
C LEU A 188 38.80 -12.01 1.67
N VAL A 189 39.77 -11.26 1.14
CA VAL A 189 41.19 -11.61 1.24
C VAL A 189 41.78 -11.06 2.54
N ILE A 190 42.06 -11.97 3.49
CA ILE A 190 42.48 -11.64 4.86
C ILE A 190 43.46 -12.69 5.39
N ASP A 191 44.35 -12.29 6.29
CA ASP A 191 45.18 -13.21 7.05
C ASP A 191 45.43 -12.77 8.49
N ARG A 192 45.93 -13.72 9.28
CA ARG A 192 46.19 -13.55 10.71
C ARG A 192 47.54 -12.86 10.93
N VAL A 193 47.51 -11.82 11.76
CA VAL A 193 48.71 -11.16 12.30
C VAL A 193 49.07 -11.73 13.67
N ASN A 194 48.13 -11.68 14.63
CA ASN A 194 48.34 -12.18 15.99
C ASN A 194 47.28 -13.22 16.37
N LYS A 195 47.66 -14.28 17.07
CA LYS A 195 46.75 -15.34 17.57
C LYS A 195 45.94 -14.88 18.78
N GLY A 196 44.82 -15.56 19.05
CA GLY A 196 44.02 -15.38 20.26
C GLY A 196 43.25 -14.06 20.33
N ARG A 197 43.06 -13.37 19.21
CA ARG A 197 42.24 -12.16 19.11
C ARG A 197 40.86 -12.49 18.56
N THR A 198 39.90 -11.59 18.76
CA THR A 198 38.55 -11.72 18.19
C THR A 198 38.36 -10.66 17.12
N VAL A 199 38.19 -11.09 15.88
CA VAL A 199 37.87 -10.26 14.73
C VAL A 199 36.36 -10.31 14.52
N LEU A 200 35.76 -9.15 14.31
CA LEU A 200 34.34 -8.98 14.06
C LEU A 200 34.16 -8.48 12.63
N PHE A 201 33.34 -9.19 11.89
CA PHE A 201 32.87 -8.81 10.56
C PHE A 201 31.43 -8.34 10.72
N GLU A 202 31.16 -7.11 10.34
CA GLU A 202 29.87 -6.47 10.50
C GLU A 202 29.37 -5.98 9.16
N ILE A 203 28.12 -6.25 8.84
CA ILE A 203 27.41 -5.51 7.81
C ILE A 203 26.72 -4.34 8.51
N ARG A 204 26.96 -3.13 8.01
CA ARG A 204 26.34 -1.90 8.52
C ARG A 204 25.60 -1.18 7.41
N SER A 205 24.58 -0.41 7.78
CA SER A 205 23.95 0.49 6.82
C SER A 205 24.92 1.61 6.42
N ALA A 206 24.75 2.12 5.20
CA ALA A 206 25.53 3.22 4.68
C ALA A 206 24.80 4.56 4.83
N THR A 207 25.55 5.62 5.03
CA THR A 207 25.06 7.01 4.91
C THR A 207 24.84 7.37 3.44
N PRO A 208 24.14 8.48 3.13
CA PRO A 208 24.09 9.02 1.75
C PRO A 208 25.46 9.37 1.16
N ARG A 209 26.48 9.54 2.01
CA ARG A 209 27.87 9.74 1.60
C ARG A 209 28.63 8.43 1.42
N GLN A 210 27.97 7.27 1.47
CA GLN A 210 28.55 5.93 1.27
C GLN A 210 29.56 5.51 2.35
N SER A 211 29.48 6.12 3.53
CA SER A 211 30.26 5.70 4.71
C SER A 211 29.41 4.89 5.70
N PRO A 212 30.02 3.97 6.49
CA PRO A 212 29.29 3.16 7.46
C PRO A 212 28.61 4.02 8.54
N THR A 213 27.41 3.60 8.97
CA THR A 213 26.74 4.15 10.16
C THR A 213 27.11 3.34 11.41
N SER A 214 26.49 3.68 12.55
CA SER A 214 26.53 2.87 13.77
C SER A 214 25.54 1.69 13.76
N THR A 215 24.63 1.62 12.79
CA THR A 215 23.60 0.57 12.72
C THR A 215 24.19 -0.71 12.13
N VAL A 216 24.29 -1.74 12.96
CA VAL A 216 24.76 -3.07 12.57
C VAL A 216 23.57 -3.90 12.11
N LEU A 217 23.61 -4.37 10.87
CA LEU A 217 22.60 -5.21 10.22
C LEU A 217 22.90 -6.70 10.44
N GLY A 218 24.18 -7.07 10.50
CA GLY A 218 24.63 -8.43 10.80
C GLY A 218 26.04 -8.42 11.35
N VAL A 219 26.36 -9.40 12.20
CA VAL A 219 27.69 -9.52 12.81
C VAL A 219 28.12 -10.98 12.90
N VAL A 220 29.39 -11.23 12.58
CA VAL A 220 30.03 -12.54 12.72
C VAL A 220 31.33 -12.36 13.48
N SER A 221 31.54 -13.17 14.51
CA SER A 221 32.78 -13.20 15.28
C SER A 221 33.64 -14.39 14.89
N ALA A 222 34.91 -14.12 14.55
CA ALA A 222 35.91 -15.16 14.34
C ALA A 222 37.10 -14.98 15.28
N SER A 223 37.70 -16.09 15.69
CA SER A 223 39.01 -16.05 16.33
C SER A 223 40.06 -15.74 15.27
N SER A 224 41.00 -14.85 15.55
CA SER A 224 42.14 -14.64 14.65
C SER A 224 42.91 -15.94 14.42
N THR A 225 42.88 -16.87 15.38
CA THR A 225 43.49 -18.21 15.24
C THR A 225 42.88 -19.04 14.11
N SER A 226 41.60 -18.85 13.76
CA SER A 226 40.95 -19.55 12.64
C SER A 226 41.18 -18.88 11.29
N LEU A 227 41.74 -17.66 11.27
CA LEU A 227 42.16 -17.01 10.03
C LEU A 227 43.45 -17.66 9.48
N PRO A 228 43.63 -17.67 8.15
CA PRO A 228 44.80 -18.27 7.52
C PRO A 228 46.08 -17.52 7.92
N ALA A 229 47.21 -18.23 7.95
CA ALA A 229 48.51 -17.67 8.31
C ALA A 229 49.18 -16.91 7.15
N VAL A 230 48.62 -17.03 5.95
CA VAL A 230 49.04 -16.37 4.72
C VAL A 230 47.80 -15.81 4.05
N THR A 231 47.96 -14.70 3.33
CA THR A 231 46.86 -14.03 2.65
C THR A 231 46.07 -15.00 1.76
N SER A 232 44.79 -15.19 2.08
CA SER A 232 43.90 -16.10 1.36
C SER A 232 42.46 -15.63 1.45
N TRP A 233 41.60 -16.17 0.59
CA TRP A 233 40.17 -15.94 0.64
C TRP A 233 39.55 -16.62 1.86
N VAL A 234 38.78 -15.88 2.63
CA VAL A 234 38.01 -16.38 3.77
C VAL A 234 36.54 -16.03 3.57
N GLN A 235 35.69 -17.05 3.64
CA GLN A 235 34.25 -16.87 3.60
C GLN A 235 33.70 -16.55 4.99
N VAL A 236 32.91 -15.48 5.09
CA VAL A 236 32.18 -15.08 6.28
C VAL A 236 30.69 -15.18 5.99
N LYS A 237 29.99 -16.07 6.69
CA LYS A 237 28.55 -16.29 6.51
C LYS A 237 27.75 -15.46 7.50
N PHE A 238 26.85 -14.63 6.99
CA PHE A 238 25.92 -13.81 7.77
C PHE A 238 24.56 -14.49 7.88
N SER A 239 23.81 -14.14 8.92
CA SER A 239 22.42 -14.57 9.09
C SER A 239 21.58 -13.35 9.43
N GLY A 240 20.36 -13.27 8.88
CA GLY A 240 19.41 -12.21 9.17
C GLY A 240 19.68 -10.86 8.50
N VAL A 241 20.61 -10.77 7.53
CA VAL A 241 20.81 -9.55 6.74
C VAL A 241 19.88 -9.61 5.52
N THR A 242 18.63 -9.20 5.69
CA THR A 242 17.60 -9.24 4.64
C THR A 242 16.80 -7.93 4.60
N GLY A 243 15.97 -7.75 3.57
CA GLY A 243 15.06 -6.59 3.47
C GLY A 243 15.76 -5.26 3.22
N LEU A 244 16.96 -5.28 2.63
CA LEU A 244 17.72 -4.10 2.29
C LEU A 244 17.08 -3.39 1.09
N ASP A 245 17.08 -2.06 1.13
CA ASP A 245 16.57 -1.20 0.05
C ASP A 245 17.47 -1.35 -1.20
N PRO A 246 16.93 -1.73 -2.37
CA PRO A 246 17.69 -1.87 -3.62
C PRO A 246 18.39 -0.58 -4.08
N SER A 247 17.90 0.58 -3.65
CA SER A 247 18.52 1.87 -3.96
C SER A 247 19.74 2.18 -3.08
N SER A 248 19.91 1.47 -1.98
CA SER A 248 20.95 1.70 -0.97
C SER A 248 22.02 0.61 -0.99
N GLY A 249 23.28 1.00 -0.77
CA GLY A 249 24.38 0.06 -0.55
C GLY A 249 24.56 -0.29 0.93
N ALA A 250 25.46 -1.23 1.20
CA ALA A 250 25.86 -1.66 2.53
C ALA A 250 27.36 -1.49 2.73
N CYS A 251 27.81 -1.49 3.99
CA CYS A 251 29.22 -1.48 4.34
C CYS A 251 29.60 -2.76 5.06
N LEU A 252 30.56 -3.50 4.52
CA LEU A 252 31.33 -4.48 5.29
C LEU A 252 32.30 -3.71 6.18
N VAL A 253 32.26 -3.93 7.48
CA VAL A 253 33.20 -3.38 8.46
C VAL A 253 33.92 -4.52 9.14
N VAL A 254 35.25 -4.48 9.11
CA VAL A 254 36.10 -5.43 9.82
C VAL A 254 36.85 -4.69 10.92
N ARG A 255 36.69 -5.19 12.15
CA ARG A 255 37.29 -4.61 13.34
C ARG A 255 37.74 -5.68 14.32
N GLN A 256 38.54 -5.29 15.30
CA GLN A 256 38.88 -6.17 16.41
C GLN A 256 38.07 -5.80 17.65
N ALA A 257 37.63 -6.79 18.41
CA ALA A 257 36.86 -6.56 19.63
C ALA A 257 37.68 -5.78 20.69
N SER A 258 38.98 -6.09 20.82
CA SER A 258 39.90 -5.42 21.74
C SER A 258 41.37 -5.66 21.41
N GLY A 259 42.25 -4.72 21.76
CA GLY A 259 43.71 -4.87 21.69
C GLY A 259 44.35 -4.53 20.35
N THR A 260 45.60 -5.00 20.18
CA THR A 260 46.45 -4.77 19.00
C THR A 260 46.08 -5.69 17.84
N ALA A 261 46.50 -5.33 16.62
CA ALA A 261 46.05 -5.96 15.38
C ALA A 261 46.09 -7.49 15.37
N GLY A 262 44.95 -8.12 15.10
CA GLY A 262 44.74 -9.56 15.05
C GLY A 262 44.74 -10.11 13.62
N ALA A 263 44.40 -9.25 12.66
CA ALA A 263 44.33 -9.58 11.24
C ALA A 263 44.84 -8.42 10.39
N GLU A 264 45.18 -8.73 9.15
CA GLU A 264 45.44 -7.75 8.09
C GLU A 264 44.60 -8.10 6.86
N ILE A 265 44.09 -7.06 6.19
CA ILE A 265 43.26 -7.20 4.99
C ILE A 265 44.03 -6.63 3.81
N ARG A 266 43.91 -7.31 2.66
CA ARG A 266 44.51 -6.84 1.41
C ARG A 266 43.57 -5.88 0.68
N VAL A 267 44.10 -4.69 0.42
CA VAL A 267 43.46 -3.64 -0.35
C VAL A 267 44.19 -3.52 -1.68
N HIS A 268 43.45 -3.27 -2.74
CA HIS A 268 44.01 -2.96 -4.03
C HIS A 268 43.92 -1.46 -4.32
N SER A 269 44.92 -0.92 -5.02
CA SER A 269 45.05 0.51 -5.34
C SER A 269 45.32 0.75 -6.82
N SER A 270 44.73 1.81 -7.37
CA SER A 270 45.01 2.31 -8.73
C SER A 270 44.83 1.27 -9.86
N GLY A 271 43.84 0.39 -9.72
CA GLY A 271 43.46 -0.55 -10.78
C GLY A 271 42.78 0.12 -11.96
N LEU A 272 42.95 -0.45 -13.15
CA LEU A 272 42.31 0.07 -14.37
C LEU A 272 40.78 -0.12 -14.37
N ASN A 273 40.27 -1.10 -13.62
CA ASN A 273 38.86 -1.48 -13.54
C ASN A 273 38.37 -1.47 -12.08
N MET A 274 38.36 -0.30 -11.44
CA MET A 274 37.75 -0.17 -10.10
C MET A 274 36.21 -0.26 -10.24
N PRO A 275 35.52 -1.11 -9.44
CA PRO A 275 34.08 -1.27 -9.53
C PRO A 275 33.34 0.03 -9.26
N ARG A 276 32.20 0.22 -9.93
CA ARG A 276 31.30 1.33 -9.62
C ARG A 276 30.69 1.11 -8.24
N HIS A 277 30.41 2.21 -7.55
CA HIS A 277 29.76 2.18 -6.22
C HIS A 277 30.47 1.29 -5.20
N SER A 278 31.80 1.26 -5.28
CA SER A 278 32.68 0.56 -4.36
C SER A 278 33.67 1.55 -3.77
N HIS A 279 33.81 1.54 -2.44
CA HIS A 279 34.71 2.43 -1.73
C HIS A 279 35.34 1.77 -0.50
N PHE A 280 36.66 1.68 -0.49
CA PHE A 280 37.40 1.38 0.72
C PHE A 280 37.50 2.60 1.65
N MET A 281 37.34 2.37 2.95
CA MET A 281 37.47 3.38 3.98
C MET A 281 38.23 2.82 5.17
N THR A 282 38.91 3.73 5.88
CA THR A 282 39.58 3.43 7.14
C THR A 282 39.05 4.33 8.24
N SER A 283 39.06 3.81 9.46
CA SER A 283 38.86 4.58 10.68
C SER A 283 40.03 4.30 11.60
N ASN A 284 40.49 5.32 12.33
CA ASN A 284 41.57 5.22 13.33
C ASN A 284 41.08 5.60 14.74
N ASP A 285 39.77 5.76 14.92
CA ASP A 285 39.11 6.22 16.14
C ASP A 285 37.93 5.32 16.52
N SER A 286 38.04 4.02 16.25
CA SER A 286 37.02 3.01 16.57
C SER A 286 35.67 3.25 15.87
N GLY A 287 35.72 3.68 14.61
CA GLY A 287 34.55 3.90 13.76
C GLY A 287 33.77 5.18 14.06
N ALA A 288 34.34 6.11 14.83
CA ALA A 288 33.71 7.41 15.08
C ALA A 288 33.79 8.31 13.83
N THR A 289 34.91 8.26 13.10
CA THR A 289 35.08 8.90 11.81
C THR A 289 35.67 7.94 10.78
N TRP A 290 35.34 8.18 9.50
CA TRP A 290 35.82 7.41 8.36
C TRP A 290 36.53 8.33 7.37
N THR A 291 37.58 7.82 6.72
CA THR A 291 38.17 8.50 5.57
C THR A 291 37.12 8.73 4.49
N VAL A 292 37.27 9.83 3.75
CA VAL A 292 36.35 10.16 2.66
C VAL A 292 36.34 9.03 1.62
N PRO A 293 35.17 8.51 1.23
CA PRO A 293 35.05 7.52 0.16
C PRO A 293 35.70 8.02 -1.13
N GLY A 294 36.51 7.16 -1.75
CA GLY A 294 37.22 7.45 -2.99
C GLY A 294 37.24 6.24 -3.92
N HIS A 295 37.55 6.46 -5.20
CA HIS A 295 37.57 5.42 -6.24
C HIS A 295 38.97 4.87 -6.53
N THR A 296 39.89 4.98 -5.56
CA THR A 296 41.30 4.60 -5.75
C THR A 296 41.70 3.36 -4.97
N LEU A 297 40.88 2.93 -4.01
CA LEU A 297 41.14 1.82 -3.11
C LEU A 297 39.87 0.96 -2.96
N ASP A 298 40.03 -0.35 -3.08
CA ASP A 298 38.96 -1.34 -2.87
C ASP A 298 39.50 -2.63 -2.23
N LEU A 299 38.68 -3.27 -1.41
CA LEU A 299 38.93 -4.61 -0.90
C LEU A 299 38.68 -5.65 -1.98
N LEU A 300 39.51 -6.68 -2.01
CA LEU A 300 39.23 -7.90 -2.77
C LEU A 300 38.12 -8.66 -2.06
N ILE A 301 36.89 -8.56 -2.58
CA ILE A 301 35.68 -9.12 -1.97
C ILE A 301 34.76 -9.77 -3.00
N ARG A 302 33.99 -10.75 -2.54
CA ARG A 302 32.82 -11.29 -3.24
C ARG A 302 31.66 -11.32 -2.28
N VAL A 303 30.49 -10.86 -2.71
CA VAL A 303 29.28 -10.77 -1.88
C VAL A 303 28.21 -11.62 -2.53
N THR A 304 27.77 -12.63 -1.81
CA THR A 304 26.68 -13.51 -2.22
C THR A 304 25.49 -13.28 -1.32
N GLY A 305 24.29 -13.31 -1.90
CA GLY A 305 23.07 -13.14 -1.13
C GLY A 305 21.83 -13.45 -1.93
N ALA A 306 20.72 -12.84 -1.54
CA ALA A 306 19.43 -13.04 -2.17
C ALA A 306 18.81 -11.71 -2.56
N TYR A 307 17.98 -11.70 -3.60
CA TYR A 307 17.16 -10.55 -3.93
C TYR A 307 15.76 -10.96 -4.35
N THR A 308 14.81 -10.08 -4.07
CA THR A 308 13.39 -10.29 -4.36
C THR A 308 12.97 -9.30 -5.44
N THR A 309 12.41 -9.79 -6.54
CA THR A 309 11.84 -8.96 -7.59
C THR A 309 10.32 -8.99 -7.57
N GLN A 310 9.70 -7.90 -8.02
CA GLN A 310 8.29 -7.93 -8.37
C GLN A 310 8.14 -8.83 -9.60
N GLY A 311 7.32 -9.89 -9.49
CA GLY A 311 7.10 -10.81 -10.59
C GLY A 311 6.61 -10.08 -11.85
N ALA A 312 6.91 -10.62 -13.03
CA ALA A 312 6.45 -10.05 -14.29
C ALA A 312 4.91 -10.08 -14.36
N ALA A 313 4.29 -8.97 -14.78
CA ALA A 313 2.86 -8.95 -15.08
C ALA A 313 2.56 -10.02 -16.14
N GLN A 314 1.66 -10.95 -15.83
CA GLN A 314 1.17 -11.94 -16.79
C GLN A 314 0.15 -11.33 -17.75
#